data_AF-A0A7J0H3T6-F1
#
_entry.id   AF-A0A7J0H3T6-F1
#
_cell.length_a   1.000
_cell.length_b   1.000
_cell.length_c   1.000
_cell.angle_alpha   90.00
_cell.angle_beta   90.00
_cell.angle_gamma   90.00
#
_symmetry.space_group_name_H-M   'P 1'
#
loop_
_entity.id
_entity.type
_entity.pdbx_description
1 polymer ?
#
loop_
_entity_poly.entity_id
_entity_poly.type
_entity_poly.pdbx_seq_one_letter_code
_entity_poly.pdbx_strand_id
1 'polypeptide(L)'
;MRNSTAVEVDSRFAIRARMPRRCTQDPFQAQGVLRRIQKGGVHPSIKAVVWEFLLGCFDPNSTFDERNELRQRRREQYEVWKAECQKMVPIIGSGKFLTAPIITDDGQPINDPSTNSDLGDNSEALFNNDTGLDKKVIQWKLNLPQIGLDVIRTDRALIFYESDMNQAKLWNILAVYAWVDNSIGYVQGMNDICSPMVILMENEADAFWCFERAMRKLCFRFSEDPLTLMVHSQIAIE
;
A
#
# COMPACT_ATOMS: atom_id res chain seq x y z
N MET A 1 20.11 41.29 -28.24
CA MET A 1 20.19 40.01 -28.96
C MET A 1 20.96 39.03 -28.10
N ARG A 2 20.32 37.96 -27.62
CA ARG A 2 20.91 36.91 -26.79
C ARG A 2 21.19 35.69 -27.68
N ASN A 3 22.41 35.15 -27.63
CA ASN A 3 22.77 33.77 -28.00
C ASN A 3 23.71 33.32 -26.86
N SER A 4 23.33 32.45 -25.93
CA SER A 4 23.08 30.99 -26.00
C SER A 4 24.30 30.19 -26.46
N THR A 5 25.03 29.63 -25.49
CA THR A 5 25.72 28.33 -25.55
C THR A 5 26.21 27.96 -24.15
N ALA A 6 25.58 26.96 -23.54
CA ALA A 6 26.19 26.16 -22.48
C ALA A 6 25.64 24.74 -22.63
N VAL A 7 26.54 23.85 -23.02
CA VAL A 7 26.34 22.41 -23.19
C VAL A 7 26.47 21.74 -21.81
N GLU A 8 25.39 21.09 -21.41
CA GLU A 8 25.32 19.73 -20.83
C GLU A 8 26.35 19.33 -19.76
N VAL A 9 25.87 19.24 -18.50
CA VAL A 9 26.38 18.28 -17.52
C VAL A 9 25.19 17.61 -16.82
N ASP A 10 25.02 16.34 -17.18
CA ASP A 10 24.41 15.20 -16.49
C ASP A 10 23.28 15.44 -15.47
N SER A 11 22.05 15.07 -15.86
CA SER A 11 20.85 15.04 -15.00
C SER A 11 20.32 13.62 -14.81
N ARG A 12 21.18 12.61 -14.71
CA ARG A 12 20.79 11.25 -14.28
C ARG A 12 20.72 11.12 -12.76
N PHE A 13 19.95 11.95 -12.08
CA PHE A 13 19.50 11.69 -10.72
C PHE A 13 18.26 12.55 -10.44
N ALA A 14 17.24 11.93 -9.84
CA ALA A 14 16.00 12.55 -9.34
C ALA A 14 14.90 12.87 -10.38
N ILE A 15 14.14 11.84 -10.76
CA ILE A 15 12.71 12.01 -11.02
C ILE A 15 11.95 10.95 -10.20
N ARG A 16 11.69 11.26 -8.93
CA ARG A 16 10.77 10.51 -8.06
C ARG A 16 9.56 11.41 -7.84
N ALA A 17 8.48 11.13 -8.57
CA ALA A 17 7.21 11.83 -8.39
C ALA A 17 6.72 11.65 -6.95
N ARG A 18 6.57 12.78 -6.24
CA ARG A 18 6.24 12.82 -4.81
C ARG A 18 4.73 12.81 -4.61
N MET A 19 4.31 12.13 -3.55
CA MET A 19 3.08 12.41 -2.80
C MET A 19 2.93 13.94 -2.61
N PRO A 20 1.70 14.50 -2.60
CA PRO A 20 1.51 15.91 -2.29
C PRO A 20 2.30 16.30 -1.04
N ARG A 21 3.10 17.38 -1.12
CA ARG A 21 4.07 17.81 -0.09
C ARG A 21 3.50 17.91 1.34
N ARG A 22 2.18 17.93 1.50
CA ARG A 22 1.48 18.00 2.79
C ARG A 22 1.37 16.66 3.52
N CYS A 23 1.26 15.52 2.83
CA CYS A 23 1.13 14.20 3.50
C CYS A 23 2.45 13.62 4.02
N THR A 24 3.59 14.20 3.65
CA THR A 24 4.93 13.67 3.89
C THR A 24 5.71 14.42 4.97
N GLN A 25 5.09 15.42 5.61
CA GLN A 25 5.81 16.34 6.50
C GLN A 25 5.92 15.88 7.95
N ASP A 26 5.32 14.75 8.35
CA ASP A 26 5.62 14.20 9.67
C ASP A 26 5.53 12.66 9.76
N PRO A 27 6.63 11.93 9.48
CA PRO A 27 6.74 10.49 9.77
C PRO A 27 6.53 10.16 11.27
N PHE A 28 6.67 11.16 12.14
CA PHE A 28 6.68 11.01 13.60
C PHE A 28 5.27 10.76 14.17
N GLN A 29 4.20 11.20 13.49
CA GLN A 29 2.82 10.93 13.93
C GLN A 29 2.31 9.53 13.57
N ALA A 30 2.70 8.97 12.42
CA ALA A 30 2.38 7.57 12.07
C ALA A 30 2.96 6.62 13.13
N GLN A 31 4.22 6.83 13.52
CA GLN A 31 4.86 6.12 14.64
C GLN A 31 4.19 6.37 16.00
N GLY A 32 3.58 7.54 16.22
CA GLY A 32 2.81 7.84 17.42
C GLY A 32 1.52 7.01 17.55
N VAL A 33 0.78 6.82 16.44
CA VAL A 33 -0.40 5.96 16.38
C VAL A 33 0.00 4.50 16.58
N LEU A 34 1.07 4.05 15.93
CA LEU A 34 1.66 2.71 16.09
C LEU A 34 2.05 2.39 17.54
N ARG A 35 2.75 3.32 18.20
CA ARG A 35 3.11 3.16 19.62
C ARG A 35 1.89 3.06 20.52
N ARG A 36 0.79 3.76 20.21
CA ARG A 36 -0.48 3.65 20.97
C ARG A 36 -1.22 2.34 20.68
N ILE A 37 -1.16 1.82 19.44
CA ILE A 37 -1.67 0.47 19.09
C ILE A 37 -0.96 -0.61 19.90
N GLN A 38 0.37 -0.56 19.92
CA GLN A 38 1.20 -1.59 20.56
C GLN A 38 1.20 -1.48 22.09
N LYS A 39 1.21 -0.27 22.65
CA LYS A 39 1.31 -0.02 24.11
C LYS A 39 -0.03 0.25 24.80
N GLY A 40 -1.13 0.37 24.07
CA GLY A 40 -2.45 0.59 24.66
C GLY A 40 -2.90 -0.64 25.47
N GLY A 41 -3.25 -0.43 26.74
CA GLY A 41 -3.65 -1.46 27.71
C GLY A 41 -4.96 -2.20 27.42
N VAL A 42 -5.31 -2.36 26.15
CA VAL A 42 -6.43 -3.19 25.68
C VAL A 42 -6.00 -4.65 25.71
N HIS A 43 -6.85 -5.54 26.23
CA HIS A 43 -6.53 -6.96 26.29
C HIS A 43 -6.39 -7.57 24.88
N PRO A 44 -5.37 -8.42 24.58
CA PRO A 44 -5.12 -8.96 23.25
C PRO A 44 -6.34 -9.53 22.53
N SER A 45 -7.22 -10.23 23.25
CA SER A 45 -8.42 -10.87 22.68
C SER A 45 -9.45 -9.91 22.09
N ILE A 46 -9.45 -8.64 22.49
CA ILE A 46 -10.41 -7.64 21.98
C ILE A 46 -9.74 -6.53 21.18
N LYS A 47 -8.40 -6.53 21.08
CA LYS A 47 -7.65 -5.47 20.39
C LYS A 47 -8.13 -5.27 18.96
N ALA A 48 -8.27 -6.34 18.19
CA ALA A 48 -8.72 -6.30 16.80
C ALA A 48 -10.05 -5.54 16.66
N VAL A 49 -11.07 -6.00 17.40
CA VAL A 49 -12.41 -5.42 17.37
C VAL A 49 -12.41 -3.95 17.78
N VAL A 50 -11.70 -3.60 18.86
CA VAL A 50 -11.58 -2.22 19.33
C VAL A 50 -10.96 -1.32 18.25
N TRP A 51 -9.91 -1.79 17.58
CA TRP A 51 -9.24 -1.03 16.52
C TRP A 51 -10.11 -0.83 15.27
N GLU A 52 -10.96 -1.79 14.90
CA GLU A 52 -11.95 -1.59 13.83
C GLU A 52 -12.89 -0.40 14.13
N PHE A 53 -13.30 -0.19 15.38
CA PHE A 53 -14.07 0.99 15.77
C PHE A 53 -13.22 2.27 15.78
N LEU A 54 -12.04 2.25 16.39
CA LEU A 54 -11.17 3.44 16.49
C LEU A 54 -10.74 3.96 15.12
N LEU A 55 -10.53 3.07 14.15
CA LEU A 55 -10.20 3.42 12.78
C LEU A 55 -11.43 3.85 11.97
N GLY A 56 -12.64 3.68 12.50
CA GLY A 56 -13.89 4.01 11.80
C GLY A 56 -14.23 3.00 10.71
N CYS A 57 -13.80 1.74 10.87
CA CYS A 57 -14.24 0.65 10.01
C CYS A 57 -15.71 0.32 10.28
N PHE A 58 -16.19 0.53 11.51
CA PHE A 58 -17.58 0.36 11.92
C PHE A 58 -18.16 1.64 12.54
N ASP A 59 -19.47 1.82 12.35
CA ASP A 59 -20.24 2.83 13.07
C ASP A 59 -20.38 2.40 14.54
N PRO A 60 -20.09 3.26 15.53
CA PRO A 60 -20.29 2.95 16.95
C PRO A 60 -21.72 2.52 17.32
N ASN A 61 -22.71 2.96 16.56
CA ASN A 61 -24.13 2.65 16.77
C ASN A 61 -24.60 1.42 15.98
N SER A 62 -23.74 0.81 15.15
CA SER A 62 -24.10 -0.40 14.41
C SER A 62 -24.40 -1.58 15.34
N THR A 63 -25.21 -2.51 14.85
CA THR A 63 -25.42 -3.81 15.50
C THR A 63 -24.31 -4.80 15.15
N PHE A 64 -24.25 -5.94 15.84
CA PHE A 64 -23.30 -6.99 15.51
C PHE A 64 -23.54 -7.58 14.11
N ASP A 65 -24.79 -7.80 13.75
CA ASP A 65 -25.17 -8.41 12.47
C ASP A 65 -24.83 -7.49 11.29
N GLU A 66 -25.14 -6.19 11.40
CA GLU A 66 -24.76 -5.18 10.40
C GLU A 66 -23.23 -5.13 10.18
N ARG A 67 -22.45 -5.22 11.26
CA ARG A 67 -20.98 -5.28 11.16
C ARG A 67 -20.51 -6.56 10.49
N ASN A 68 -21.14 -7.68 10.79
CA ASN A 68 -20.78 -8.96 10.19
C ASN A 68 -21.07 -8.98 8.68
N GLU A 69 -22.23 -8.48 8.26
CA GLU A 69 -22.58 -8.31 6.85
C GLU A 69 -21.61 -7.36 6.13
N LEU A 70 -21.29 -6.21 6.75
CA LEU A 70 -20.32 -5.27 6.21
C LEU A 70 -18.94 -5.92 6.07
N ARG A 71 -18.52 -6.72 7.05
CA ARG A 71 -17.24 -7.44 7.00
C ARG A 71 -17.23 -8.45 5.86
N GLN A 72 -18.29 -9.25 5.69
CA GLN A 72 -18.39 -10.22 4.59
C GLN A 72 -18.30 -9.53 3.23
N ARG A 73 -19.10 -8.49 3.00
CA ARG A 73 -19.08 -7.71 1.75
C ARG A 73 -17.70 -7.13 1.45
N ARG A 74 -17.01 -6.63 2.49
CA ARG A 74 -15.66 -6.08 2.39
C ARG A 74 -14.62 -7.14 2.06
N ARG A 75 -14.73 -8.34 2.63
CA ARG A 75 -13.86 -9.48 2.32
C ARG A 75 -14.04 -9.90 0.87
N GLU A 76 -15.28 -10.05 0.41
CA GLU A 76 -15.59 -10.35 -0.99
C GLU A 76 -15.01 -9.29 -1.95
N GLN A 77 -15.21 -8.01 -1.64
CA GLN A 77 -14.67 -6.92 -2.45
C GLN A 77 -13.14 -6.94 -2.53
N TYR A 78 -12.47 -7.22 -1.42
CA TYR A 78 -11.02 -7.35 -1.38
C TYR A 78 -10.54 -8.52 -2.25
N GLU A 79 -11.18 -9.68 -2.15
CA GLU A 79 -10.84 -10.85 -2.96
C GLU A 79 -11.03 -10.57 -4.47
N VAL A 80 -12.06 -9.81 -4.85
CA VAL A 80 -12.24 -9.37 -6.25
C VAL A 80 -11.06 -8.54 -6.74
N TRP A 81 -10.61 -7.54 -5.96
CA TRP A 81 -9.46 -6.72 -6.34
C TRP A 81 -8.14 -7.49 -6.32
N LYS A 82 -7.98 -8.40 -5.36
CA LYS A 82 -6.81 -9.27 -5.28
C LYS A 82 -6.75 -10.20 -6.49
N ALA A 83 -7.87 -10.80 -6.89
CA ALA A 83 -7.95 -11.62 -8.09
C ALA A 83 -7.66 -10.83 -9.38
N GLU A 84 -8.10 -9.58 -9.46
CA GLU A 84 -7.74 -8.68 -10.56
C GLU A 84 -6.22 -8.43 -10.63
N CYS A 85 -5.60 -8.10 -9.49
CA CYS A 85 -4.15 -7.94 -9.38
C CYS A 85 -3.41 -9.24 -9.77
N GLN A 86 -3.93 -10.39 -9.33
CA GLN A 86 -3.36 -11.70 -9.60
C GLN A 86 -3.38 -12.08 -11.08
N LYS A 87 -4.42 -11.67 -11.84
CA LYS A 87 -4.44 -11.86 -13.30
C LYS A 87 -3.29 -11.15 -14.00
N MET A 88 -2.89 -9.97 -13.50
CA MET A 88 -1.80 -9.19 -14.08
C MET A 88 -0.41 -9.60 -13.58
N VAL A 89 -0.34 -10.07 -12.32
CA VAL A 89 0.89 -10.52 -11.66
C VAL A 89 0.54 -11.76 -10.79
N PRO A 90 0.76 -12.98 -11.30
CA PRO A 90 0.31 -14.23 -10.65
C PRO A 90 0.87 -14.50 -9.24
N ILE A 91 1.96 -13.83 -8.85
CA ILE A 91 2.55 -13.99 -7.51
C ILE A 91 1.68 -13.35 -6.41
N ILE A 92 0.78 -12.42 -6.74
CA ILE A 92 -0.17 -11.83 -5.79
C ILE A 92 -1.05 -12.92 -5.19
N GLY A 93 -1.07 -13.02 -3.86
CA GLY A 93 -1.84 -14.05 -3.16
C GLY A 93 -1.20 -15.44 -3.11
N SER A 94 -0.03 -15.64 -3.71
CA SER A 94 0.66 -16.95 -3.73
C SER A 94 1.39 -17.32 -2.44
N GLY A 95 1.50 -16.38 -1.49
CA GLY A 95 2.37 -16.52 -0.31
C GLY A 95 3.83 -16.14 -0.58
N LYS A 96 4.15 -15.65 -1.78
CA LYS A 96 5.45 -15.08 -2.16
C LYS A 96 5.29 -13.62 -2.59
N PHE A 97 6.40 -12.90 -2.67
CA PHE A 97 6.42 -11.51 -3.10
C PHE A 97 7.70 -11.17 -3.86
N LEU A 98 7.66 -10.07 -4.62
CA LEU A 98 8.75 -9.64 -5.48
C LEU A 98 9.64 -8.62 -4.80
N THR A 99 10.95 -8.81 -4.88
CA THR A 99 11.98 -7.88 -4.39
C THR A 99 12.92 -7.42 -5.49
N ALA A 100 13.00 -8.18 -6.58
CA ALA A 100 13.72 -7.83 -7.79
C ALA A 100 12.78 -7.08 -8.76
N PRO A 101 13.30 -6.07 -9.49
CA PRO A 101 12.59 -5.47 -10.61
C PRO A 101 12.14 -6.52 -11.62
N ILE A 102 10.88 -6.45 -12.04
CA ILE A 102 10.41 -7.19 -13.21
C ILE A 102 10.92 -6.42 -14.43
N ILE A 103 12.14 -6.68 -14.91
CA ILE A 103 12.63 -6.08 -16.16
C ILE A 103 12.79 -7.18 -17.21
N THR A 104 12.23 -6.92 -18.39
CA THR A 104 13.00 -7.11 -19.61
C THR A 104 12.91 -5.87 -20.46
N ASP A 105 14.01 -5.60 -21.17
CA ASP A 105 14.18 -4.47 -22.08
C ASP A 105 13.45 -4.71 -23.43
N ASP A 106 12.80 -5.87 -23.59
CA ASP A 106 11.94 -6.25 -24.74
C ASP A 106 10.46 -6.49 -24.36
N GLY A 107 10.04 -6.29 -23.10
CA GLY A 107 8.65 -6.47 -22.68
C GLY A 107 8.15 -7.92 -22.49
N GLN A 108 9.03 -8.89 -22.24
CA GLN A 108 8.69 -10.29 -21.87
C GLN A 108 9.36 -10.74 -20.56
N PRO A 109 8.67 -11.16 -19.49
CA PRO A 109 9.33 -11.53 -18.23
C PRO A 109 10.23 -12.79 -18.35
N ILE A 110 11.42 -12.77 -17.72
CA ILE A 110 12.23 -13.98 -17.51
C ILE A 110 11.49 -14.87 -16.50
N ASN A 111 11.04 -16.03 -16.96
CA ASN A 111 10.64 -17.13 -16.10
C ASN A 111 11.89 -17.67 -15.38
N ASP A 112 11.87 -17.72 -14.05
CA ASP A 112 12.86 -18.53 -13.32
C ASP A 112 12.67 -20.03 -13.66
N PRO A 113 13.73 -20.84 -13.71
CA PRO A 113 13.81 -22.03 -14.53
C PRO A 113 13.21 -23.25 -13.84
N SER A 114 11.90 -23.47 -14.00
CA SER A 114 11.33 -24.80 -13.74
C SER A 114 9.95 -25.00 -14.35
N THR A 115 9.82 -24.85 -15.67
CA THR A 115 8.86 -25.63 -16.47
C THR A 115 9.18 -25.47 -17.96
N ASN A 116 9.61 -26.57 -18.59
CA ASN A 116 9.72 -26.71 -20.03
C ASN A 116 8.32 -26.81 -20.65
N SER A 117 8.02 -26.01 -21.68
CA SER A 117 7.17 -26.41 -22.80
C SER A 117 7.22 -25.38 -23.93
N ASP A 118 7.63 -25.85 -25.11
CA ASP A 118 7.62 -25.17 -26.41
C ASP A 118 6.24 -24.67 -26.84
N LEU A 119 6.23 -23.63 -27.70
CA LEU A 119 5.58 -23.52 -29.03
C LEU A 119 5.01 -22.11 -29.35
N GLY A 120 5.57 -21.47 -30.38
CA GLY A 120 4.86 -21.06 -31.61
C GLY A 120 3.95 -19.81 -31.66
N ASP A 121 4.51 -18.72 -32.18
CA ASP A 121 4.06 -17.89 -33.33
C ASP A 121 2.71 -17.09 -33.36
N ASN A 122 2.88 -15.78 -33.62
CA ASN A 122 2.07 -14.83 -34.40
C ASN A 122 0.54 -14.69 -34.22
N SER A 123 0.11 -13.55 -33.66
CA SER A 123 -0.96 -12.73 -34.28
C SER A 123 -0.95 -11.31 -33.72
N GLU A 124 -0.37 -10.39 -34.50
CA GLU A 124 -0.69 -8.96 -34.46
C GLU A 124 -2.18 -8.75 -34.71
N ALA A 125 -2.91 -8.16 -33.76
CA ALA A 125 -4.03 -7.26 -34.03
C ALA A 125 -4.59 -6.68 -32.73
N LEU A 126 -4.89 -5.37 -32.77
CA LEU A 126 -5.81 -4.63 -31.90
C LEU A 126 -5.21 -3.74 -30.78
N PHE A 127 -4.26 -2.88 -31.12
CA PHE A 127 -3.98 -1.68 -30.31
C PHE A 127 -4.73 -0.49 -30.87
N ASN A 128 -5.97 -0.26 -30.43
CA ASN A 128 -6.62 1.05 -30.50
C ASN A 128 -7.68 1.11 -29.41
N ASN A 129 -7.31 1.67 -28.25
CA ASN A 129 -8.12 2.51 -27.32
C ASN A 129 -7.58 2.56 -25.87
N ASP A 130 -6.46 1.91 -25.52
CA ASP A 130 -6.13 1.62 -24.10
C ASP A 130 -4.81 2.19 -23.53
N THR A 131 -4.34 3.35 -24.01
CA THR A 131 -3.08 3.91 -23.49
C THR A 131 -3.12 4.32 -22.01
N GLY A 132 -4.31 4.44 -21.41
CA GLY A 132 -4.49 4.88 -20.02
C GLY A 132 -4.40 3.73 -19.01
N LEU A 133 -5.05 2.59 -19.28
CA LEU A 133 -4.98 1.43 -18.40
C LEU A 133 -3.59 0.83 -18.43
N ASP A 134 -2.97 0.72 -19.61
CA ASP A 134 -1.60 0.24 -19.75
C ASP A 134 -0.61 1.05 -18.90
N LYS A 135 -0.74 2.38 -18.92
CA LYS A 135 0.08 3.26 -18.06
C LYS A 135 -0.15 2.99 -16.58
N LYS A 136 -1.40 2.80 -16.15
CA LYS A 136 -1.74 2.45 -14.76
C LYS A 136 -1.10 1.11 -14.37
N VAL A 137 -1.24 0.09 -15.20
CA VAL A 137 -0.70 -1.26 -14.95
C VAL A 137 0.82 -1.22 -14.88
N ILE A 138 1.49 -0.55 -15.83
CA ILE A 138 2.95 -0.40 -15.84
C ILE A 138 3.41 0.32 -14.57
N GLN A 139 2.79 1.46 -14.23
CA GLN A 139 3.18 2.22 -13.04
C GLN A 139 2.98 1.41 -11.75
N TRP A 140 1.89 0.66 -11.65
CA TRP A 140 1.64 -0.21 -10.52
C TRP A 140 2.66 -1.36 -10.42
N LYS A 141 2.97 -2.03 -11.54
CA LYS A 141 3.99 -3.09 -11.60
C LYS A 141 5.37 -2.59 -11.15
N LEU A 142 5.73 -1.36 -11.53
CA LEU A 142 6.99 -0.73 -11.09
C LEU A 142 7.07 -0.49 -9.58
N ASN A 143 5.93 -0.36 -8.89
CA ASN A 143 5.91 -0.20 -7.43
C ASN A 143 6.14 -1.53 -6.69
N LEU A 144 5.78 -2.67 -7.27
CA LEU A 144 5.77 -3.97 -6.58
C LEU A 144 7.12 -4.40 -5.98
N PRO A 145 8.27 -4.27 -6.69
CA PRO A 145 9.58 -4.59 -6.13
C PRO A 145 9.95 -3.67 -4.96
N GLN A 146 9.62 -2.38 -5.07
CA GLN A 146 9.87 -1.42 -3.99
C GLN A 146 9.08 -1.80 -2.72
N ILE A 147 7.80 -2.17 -2.89
CA ILE A 147 6.97 -2.66 -1.78
C ILE A 147 7.62 -3.89 -1.14
N GLY A 148 8.08 -4.87 -1.93
CA GLY A 148 8.71 -6.08 -1.36
C GLY A 148 10.02 -5.79 -0.64
N LEU A 149 10.84 -4.86 -1.14
CA LEU A 149 12.03 -4.42 -0.41
C LEU A 149 11.65 -3.80 0.93
N ASP A 150 10.63 -2.93 0.97
CA ASP A 150 10.17 -2.28 2.20
C ASP A 150 9.53 -3.28 3.18
N VAL A 151 8.83 -4.31 2.69
CA VAL A 151 8.33 -5.43 3.51
C VAL A 151 9.49 -6.15 4.22
N ILE A 152 10.57 -6.49 3.52
CA ILE A 152 11.75 -7.10 4.15
C ILE A 152 12.37 -6.17 5.20
N ARG A 153 12.22 -4.84 5.04
CA ARG A 153 12.73 -3.88 6.03
C ARG A 153 11.84 -3.73 7.25
N THR A 154 10.56 -4.08 7.15
CA THR A 154 9.53 -3.80 8.15
C THR A 154 9.75 -4.64 9.40
N ASP A 155 9.86 -3.97 10.56
CA ASP A 155 9.82 -4.59 11.90
C ASP A 155 10.60 -5.92 12.06
N ARG A 156 11.80 -6.02 11.46
CA ARG A 156 12.56 -7.29 11.36
C ARG A 156 12.88 -7.97 12.69
N ALA A 157 12.81 -7.24 13.80
CA ALA A 157 13.03 -7.77 15.14
C ALA A 157 11.79 -8.47 15.71
N LEU A 158 10.63 -8.37 15.06
CA LEU A 158 9.40 -9.05 15.48
C LEU A 158 9.36 -10.47 14.91
N ILE A 159 9.25 -11.46 15.79
CA ILE A 159 9.06 -12.89 15.46
C ILE A 159 7.89 -13.08 14.47
N PHE A 160 6.87 -12.21 14.56
CA PHE A 160 5.73 -12.21 13.63
C PHE A 160 6.16 -12.20 12.15
N TYR A 161 7.19 -11.44 11.80
CA TYR A 161 7.68 -11.33 10.42
C TYR A 161 8.77 -12.36 10.07
N GLU A 162 9.13 -13.30 10.94
CA GLU A 162 9.94 -14.46 10.52
C GLU A 162 9.16 -15.39 9.59
N SER A 163 7.82 -15.35 9.62
CA SER A 163 6.98 -16.11 8.70
C SER A 163 6.84 -15.41 7.36
N ASP A 164 7.26 -16.08 6.29
CA ASP A 164 7.07 -15.63 4.90
C ASP A 164 5.59 -15.37 4.58
N MET A 165 4.66 -16.10 5.19
CA MET A 165 3.22 -15.90 4.99
C MET A 165 2.76 -14.53 5.52
N ASN A 166 3.29 -14.09 6.67
CA ASN A 166 2.96 -12.79 7.24
C ASN A 166 3.58 -11.64 6.46
N GLN A 167 4.80 -11.82 5.93
CA GLN A 167 5.41 -10.88 5.00
C GLN A 167 4.62 -10.79 3.69
N ALA A 168 4.22 -11.93 3.12
CA ALA A 168 3.42 -11.98 1.91
C ALA A 168 2.04 -11.35 2.11
N LYS A 169 1.42 -11.53 3.28
CA LYS A 169 0.16 -10.87 3.66
C LYS A 169 0.31 -9.34 3.66
N LEU A 170 1.39 -8.82 4.27
CA LEU A 170 1.69 -7.38 4.23
C LEU A 170 1.91 -6.89 2.80
N TRP A 171 2.66 -7.65 2.00
CA TRP A 171 2.92 -7.30 0.61
C TRP A 171 1.63 -7.29 -0.25
N ASN A 172 0.76 -8.30 -0.11
CA ASN A 172 -0.52 -8.38 -0.82
C ASN A 172 -1.38 -7.15 -0.54
N ILE A 173 -1.53 -6.77 0.73
CA ILE A 173 -2.36 -5.64 1.14
C ILE A 173 -1.83 -4.34 0.52
N LEU A 174 -0.52 -4.10 0.58
CA LEU A 174 0.10 -2.91 0.01
C LEU A 174 0.00 -2.87 -1.52
N ALA A 175 0.19 -4.03 -2.18
CA ALA A 175 0.07 -4.15 -3.62
C ALA A 175 -1.38 -3.89 -4.09
N VAL A 176 -2.38 -4.50 -3.44
CA VAL A 176 -3.79 -4.28 -3.75
C VAL A 176 -4.19 -2.83 -3.47
N TYR A 177 -3.74 -2.24 -2.37
CA TYR A 177 -4.03 -0.83 -2.08
C TYR A 177 -3.48 0.10 -3.16
N ALA A 178 -2.22 -0.10 -3.59
CA ALA A 178 -1.62 0.69 -4.64
C ALA A 178 -2.32 0.55 -6.01
N TRP A 179 -3.02 -0.57 -6.25
CA TRP A 179 -3.85 -0.77 -7.44
C TRP A 179 -5.20 -0.04 -7.36
N VAL A 180 -5.85 -0.13 -6.19
CA VAL A 180 -7.18 0.43 -5.94
C VAL A 180 -7.12 1.96 -5.88
N ASP A 181 -6.19 2.53 -5.11
CA ASP A 181 -5.99 3.97 -5.03
C ASP A 181 -4.77 4.40 -5.85
N ASN A 182 -4.95 4.42 -7.18
CA ASN A 182 -3.90 4.84 -8.11
C ASN A 182 -3.50 6.32 -7.99
N SER A 183 -4.31 7.14 -7.31
CA SER A 183 -3.96 8.56 -7.10
C SER A 183 -2.84 8.71 -6.07
N ILE A 184 -2.81 7.81 -5.08
CA ILE A 184 -1.77 7.73 -4.06
C ILE A 184 -0.69 6.73 -4.46
N GLY A 185 -1.10 5.57 -4.99
CA GLY A 185 -0.24 4.45 -5.29
C GLY A 185 0.42 3.89 -4.03
N TYR A 186 1.73 3.58 -4.12
CA TYR A 186 2.55 3.24 -2.96
C TYR A 186 3.58 4.33 -2.69
N VAL A 187 3.70 4.72 -1.42
CA VAL A 187 4.72 5.64 -0.94
C VAL A 187 5.45 5.02 0.25
N GLN A 188 6.76 5.24 0.29
CA GLN A 188 7.63 4.72 1.34
C GLN A 188 7.13 5.15 2.72
N GLY A 189 7.08 4.18 3.65
CA GLY A 189 6.51 4.35 5.00
C GLY A 189 5.06 3.86 5.14
N MET A 190 4.36 3.60 4.03
CA MET A 190 3.04 2.95 4.10
C MET A 190 3.10 1.53 4.65
N ASN A 191 4.22 0.83 4.46
CA ASN A 191 4.48 -0.49 5.07
C ASN A 191 4.46 -0.41 6.60
N ASP A 192 5.05 0.63 7.19
CA ASP A 192 5.08 0.81 8.65
C ASP A 192 3.69 1.09 9.21
N ILE A 193 2.83 1.79 8.44
CA ILE A 193 1.43 2.04 8.79
C ILE A 193 0.59 0.75 8.65
N CYS A 194 0.89 -0.08 7.65
CA CYS A 194 0.15 -1.31 7.39
C CYS A 194 0.55 -2.46 8.33
N SER A 195 1.82 -2.54 8.72
CA SER A 195 2.37 -3.51 9.68
C SER A 195 1.47 -3.82 10.88
N PRO A 196 1.05 -2.84 11.71
CA PRO A 196 0.16 -3.08 12.84
C PRO A 196 -1.18 -3.70 12.46
N MET A 197 -1.72 -3.39 11.26
CA MET A 197 -3.02 -3.89 10.82
C MET A 197 -2.91 -5.38 10.49
N VAL A 198 -1.79 -5.78 9.91
CA VAL A 198 -1.47 -7.19 9.63
C VAL A 198 -1.27 -7.99 10.91
N ILE A 199 -0.63 -7.38 11.92
CA ILE A 199 -0.42 -7.99 13.24
C ILE A 199 -1.73 -8.10 14.02
N LEU A 200 -2.58 -7.08 13.97
CA LEU A 200 -3.82 -7.01 14.73
C LEU A 200 -4.93 -7.90 14.15
N MET A 201 -5.06 -7.92 12.81
CA MET A 201 -6.16 -8.59 12.14
C MET A 201 -5.72 -9.94 11.61
N GLU A 202 -6.41 -11.01 12.00
CA GLU A 202 -6.12 -12.36 11.51
C GLU A 202 -6.39 -12.50 10.01
N ASN A 203 -7.49 -11.92 9.53
CA ASN A 203 -7.88 -11.95 8.12
C ASN A 203 -7.19 -10.83 7.31
N GLU A 204 -6.71 -11.17 6.11
CA GLU A 204 -6.02 -10.24 5.20
C GLU A 204 -6.90 -9.07 4.74
N ALA A 205 -8.16 -9.32 4.40
CA ALA A 205 -9.06 -8.27 3.95
C ALA A 205 -9.44 -7.31 5.08
N ASP A 206 -9.64 -7.82 6.30
CA ASP A 206 -9.93 -6.96 7.45
C ASP A 206 -8.75 -6.02 7.75
N ALA A 207 -7.51 -6.53 7.63
CA ALA A 207 -6.29 -5.72 7.71
C ALA A 207 -6.26 -4.65 6.61
N PHE A 208 -6.59 -5.02 5.36
CA PHE A 208 -6.67 -4.08 4.24
C PHE A 208 -7.65 -2.94 4.54
N TRP A 209 -8.86 -3.22 5.00
CA TRP A 209 -9.86 -2.17 5.27
C TRP A 209 -9.50 -1.29 6.47
N CYS A 210 -8.79 -1.83 7.46
CA CYS A 210 -8.23 -1.03 8.55
C CYS A 210 -7.11 -0.11 8.07
N PHE A 211 -6.22 -0.63 7.22
CA PHE A 211 -5.15 0.14 6.59
C PHE A 211 -5.71 1.25 5.69
N GLU A 212 -6.70 0.93 4.87
CA GLU A 212 -7.40 1.86 3.98
C GLU A 212 -7.99 3.04 4.76
N ARG A 213 -8.66 2.76 5.89
CA ARG A 213 -9.21 3.79 6.78
C ARG A 213 -8.13 4.60 7.47
N ALA A 214 -7.03 3.97 7.88
CA ALA A 214 -5.89 4.67 8.44
C ALA A 214 -5.29 5.66 7.42
N MET A 215 -5.12 5.23 6.16
CA MET A 215 -4.63 6.07 5.07
C MET A 215 -5.58 7.23 4.79
N ARG A 216 -6.91 7.00 4.73
CA ARG A 216 -7.88 8.10 4.59
C ARG A 216 -7.76 9.13 5.69
N LYS A 217 -7.68 8.70 6.95
CA LYS A 217 -7.56 9.61 8.11
C LYS A 217 -6.25 10.38 8.08
N LEU A 218 -5.14 9.74 7.69
CA LEU A 218 -3.85 10.40 7.56
C LEU A 218 -3.90 11.42 6.42
N CYS A 219 -4.35 11.04 5.22
CA CYS A 219 -4.45 11.94 4.07
C CYS A 219 -5.41 13.12 4.32
N PHE A 220 -6.53 12.91 5.04
CA PHE A 220 -7.50 13.96 5.35
C PHE A 220 -6.95 15.01 6.33
N ARG A 221 -6.23 14.60 7.39
CA ARG A 221 -5.59 15.54 8.34
C ARG A 221 -4.57 16.48 7.69
N PHE A 222 -4.07 16.15 6.51
CA PHE A 222 -3.16 17.00 5.75
C PHE A 222 -3.88 17.87 4.71
N SER A 223 -5.17 17.58 4.43
CA SER A 223 -6.02 18.38 3.53
C SER A 223 -6.73 19.50 4.29
N GLU A 224 -7.15 19.26 5.54
CA GLU A 224 -7.66 20.29 6.43
C GLU A 224 -6.50 20.97 7.20
N ASP A 225 -5.92 21.96 6.53
CA ASP A 225 -5.43 23.22 7.11
C ASP A 225 -3.96 23.35 7.62
N PRO A 226 -3.15 24.23 7.00
CA PRO A 226 -1.92 24.78 7.58
C PRO A 226 -2.15 25.75 8.76
N LEU A 227 -3.39 26.22 9.00
CA LEU A 227 -3.69 27.29 9.96
C LEU A 227 -4.36 26.82 11.27
N THR A 228 -5.13 25.74 11.31
CA THR A 228 -5.82 25.29 12.54
C THR A 228 -4.91 24.53 13.52
N LEU A 229 -3.75 24.02 13.08
CA LEU A 229 -2.71 23.48 13.98
C LEU A 229 -1.94 24.55 14.77
N MET A 230 -1.99 25.82 14.37
CA MET A 230 -1.41 26.93 15.15
C MET A 230 -2.35 27.46 16.25
N VAL A 231 -3.64 27.14 16.23
CA VAL A 231 -4.61 27.70 17.20
C VAL A 231 -4.74 26.82 18.46
N HIS A 232 -4.34 25.55 18.39
CA HIS A 232 -4.42 24.64 19.54
C HIS A 232 -3.15 24.56 20.41
N SER A 233 -2.06 25.24 20.02
CA SER A 233 -0.84 25.37 20.85
C SER A 233 -0.73 26.70 21.60
N GLN A 234 -1.71 27.60 21.48
CA GLN A 234 -1.67 28.92 22.13
C GLN A 234 -2.64 29.12 23.31
N ILE A 235 -3.48 28.14 23.68
CA ILE A 235 -4.41 28.26 24.84
C ILE A 235 -3.90 27.45 26.05
N ALA A 236 -2.59 27.42 26.27
CA ALA A 236 -2.00 26.81 27.46
C ALA A 236 -0.89 27.68 28.08
N ILE A 237 -0.95 29.00 27.89
CA ILE A 237 -0.28 29.98 28.76
C ILE A 237 -1.16 31.25 28.76
N GLU A 238 -2.13 31.28 29.68
CA GLU A 238 -2.48 32.44 30.53
C GLU A 238 -3.55 32.00 31.54
#